data_AF-A0A0A1XSF1-F1
#
_entry.id   AF-A0A0A1XSF1-F1
#
_cell.length_a   1.000
_cell.length_b   1.000
_cell.length_c   1.000
_cell.angle_alpha   90.00
_cell.angle_beta   90.00
_cell.angle_gamma   90.00
#
_symmetry.space_group_name_H-M   'P 1'
#
loop_
_entity.id
_entity.type
_entity.pdbx_description
1 polymer ?
#
loop_
_entity_poly.entity_id
_entity_poly.type
_entity_poly.pdbx_seq_one_letter_code
_entity_poly.pdbx_strand_id
1 'polypeptide(L)'
;MSPNETKRILASDVSNYLNQANVKAQLGNLGIVEVLALVLPDEDQLKEYLENPPKGVDPRMWRQAKLDNPDTTKFIPVPMIGFNDLKWRTKCQESETETHALYLKKVEKDLAELRQRHVAATAKIMEHKRKLAELSHNILKIIVKQECTRKIGLALTPEEEALRTKLENMQALVSAPTQFKGRLSELLSQMRMQRNQYAFTGGSEYAIDKDSEEEMKSFLAMQQKAMEVLTDTVTKDLKSLKIIIEGMPELVRV
;
A
#
# COMPACT_ATOMS: atom_id res chain seq x y z
N MET A 1 19.31 3.07 4.90
CA MET A 1 19.40 4.40 4.23
C MET A 1 18.37 4.42 3.13
N SER A 2 17.37 5.31 3.22
CA SER A 2 16.24 5.33 2.29
C SER A 2 16.70 5.77 0.89
N PRO A 3 16.40 5.04 -0.18
CA PRO A 3 16.69 5.44 -1.55
C PRO A 3 15.54 6.33 -2.04
N ASN A 4 15.74 7.65 -2.11
CA ASN A 4 15.00 8.64 -2.95
C ASN A 4 14.69 10.02 -2.31
N GLU A 5 15.46 10.51 -1.34
CA GLU A 5 15.46 11.97 -1.14
C GLU A 5 16.38 12.62 -2.19
N THR A 6 15.86 12.79 -3.40
CA THR A 6 16.41 13.79 -4.33
C THR A 6 16.07 15.18 -3.78
N LYS A 7 16.85 15.65 -2.80
CA LYS A 7 16.73 17.03 -2.32
C LYS A 7 17.08 17.95 -3.48
N ARG A 8 16.06 18.61 -4.03
CA ARG A 8 16.23 19.65 -5.04
C ARG A 8 17.05 20.78 -4.39
N ILE A 9 18.24 21.04 -4.92
CA ILE A 9 19.11 22.12 -4.46
C ILE A 9 18.38 23.45 -4.74
N LEU A 10 18.44 24.40 -3.80
CA LEU A 10 17.80 25.69 -3.96
C LEU A 10 18.38 26.43 -5.18
N ALA A 11 17.52 27.11 -5.94
CA ALA A 11 17.95 27.84 -7.14
C ALA A 11 18.97 28.94 -6.82
N SER A 12 18.89 29.53 -5.62
CA SER A 12 19.86 30.48 -5.06
C SER A 12 21.25 29.85 -4.90
N ASP A 13 21.33 28.66 -4.30
CA ASP A 13 22.59 27.95 -4.06
C ASP A 13 23.24 27.55 -5.39
N VAL A 14 22.43 27.08 -6.35
CA VAL A 14 22.90 26.75 -7.69
C VAL A 14 23.41 28.01 -8.40
N SER A 15 22.67 29.11 -8.37
CA SER A 15 23.10 30.37 -8.99
C SER A 15 24.39 30.91 -8.36
N ASN A 16 24.50 30.86 -7.03
CA ASN A 16 25.69 31.27 -6.29
C ASN A 16 26.91 30.43 -6.66
N TYR A 17 26.73 29.11 -6.78
CA TYR A 17 27.77 28.19 -7.23
C TYR A 17 28.19 28.47 -8.69
N LEU A 18 27.23 28.65 -9.60
CA LEU A 18 27.50 28.92 -11.00
C LEU A 18 28.15 30.29 -11.24
N ASN A 19 27.93 31.25 -10.33
CA ASN A 19 28.57 32.56 -10.37
C ASN A 19 29.97 32.61 -9.71
N GLN A 20 30.49 31.49 -9.18
CA GLN A 20 31.86 31.42 -8.67
C GLN A 20 32.88 31.70 -9.78
N ALA A 21 33.99 32.37 -9.47
CA ALA A 21 34.93 32.89 -10.47
C ALA A 21 35.46 31.82 -11.45
N ASN A 22 35.71 30.61 -10.96
CA ASN A 22 36.15 29.46 -11.75
C ASN A 22 35.05 28.92 -12.68
N VAL A 23 33.81 28.79 -12.19
CA VAL A 23 32.67 28.24 -12.94
C VAL A 23 32.15 29.27 -13.94
N LYS A 24 32.04 30.54 -13.52
CA LYS A 24 31.58 31.65 -14.37
C LYS A 24 32.50 31.87 -15.57
N ALA A 25 33.81 31.71 -15.42
CA ALA A 25 34.75 31.78 -16.54
C ALA A 25 34.52 30.65 -17.57
N GLN A 26 34.20 29.44 -17.11
CA GLN A 26 33.85 28.31 -17.99
C GLN A 26 32.52 28.54 -18.70
N LEU A 27 31.52 29.07 -18.00
CA LEU A 27 30.21 29.42 -18.57
C LEU A 27 30.32 30.56 -19.60
N GLY A 28 31.19 31.55 -19.36
CA GLY A 28 31.49 32.62 -20.31
C GLY A 28 32.09 32.11 -21.62
N ASN A 29 32.96 31.09 -21.56
CA ASN A 29 33.48 30.42 -22.76
C ASN A 29 32.39 29.68 -23.57
N LEU A 30 31.28 29.32 -22.91
CA LEU A 30 30.09 28.74 -23.55
C LEU A 30 29.08 29.81 -24.03
N GLY A 31 29.40 31.09 -23.87
CA GLY A 31 28.54 32.21 -24.27
C GLY A 31 27.47 32.60 -23.24
N ILE A 32 27.51 32.05 -22.03
CA ILE A 32 26.59 32.41 -20.94
C ILE A 32 27.11 33.66 -20.23
N VAL A 33 26.40 34.76 -20.40
CA VAL A 33 26.78 36.08 -19.86
C VAL A 33 26.38 36.24 -18.39
N GLU A 34 25.21 35.73 -18.03
CA GLU A 34 24.62 35.92 -16.71
C GLU A 34 23.83 34.69 -16.28
N VAL A 35 23.91 34.37 -14.99
CA VAL A 35 23.14 33.31 -14.34
C VAL A 35 22.39 33.94 -13.18
N LEU A 36 21.06 33.87 -13.25
CA LEU A 36 20.15 34.39 -12.24
C LEU A 36 19.36 33.23 -11.62
N ALA A 37 19.14 33.30 -10.31
CA ALA A 37 18.29 32.35 -9.63
C ALA A 37 16.82 32.71 -9.90
N LEU A 38 16.05 31.78 -10.46
CA LEU A 38 14.60 31.90 -10.47
C LEU A 38 14.05 31.42 -9.12
N VAL A 39 13.85 32.35 -8.20
CA VAL A 39 13.31 32.10 -6.86
C VAL A 39 11.85 32.53 -6.81
N LEU A 40 11.05 31.87 -5.96
CA LEU A 40 9.71 32.34 -5.61
C LEU A 40 9.82 33.74 -4.96
N PRO A 41 8.80 34.61 -5.09
CA PRO A 41 8.80 35.89 -4.41
C PRO A 41 8.94 35.68 -2.89
N ASP A 42 9.87 36.40 -2.26
CA ASP A 42 9.98 36.42 -0.80
C ASP A 42 8.72 37.02 -0.17
N GLU A 43 8.47 36.78 1.13
CA GLU A 43 7.26 37.29 1.81
C GLU A 43 7.13 38.82 1.68
N ASP A 44 8.25 39.55 1.74
CA ASP A 44 8.29 41.00 1.56
C ASP A 44 7.98 41.42 0.12
N GLN A 45 8.50 40.71 -0.88
CA GLN A 45 8.21 40.97 -2.30
C GLN A 45 6.75 40.67 -2.64
N LEU A 46 6.21 39.59 -2.05
CA LEU A 46 4.81 39.24 -2.21
C LEU A 46 3.91 40.28 -1.55
N LYS A 47 4.27 40.75 -0.36
CA LYS A 47 3.56 41.82 0.33
C LYS A 47 3.56 43.11 -0.48
N GLU A 48 4.72 43.50 -1.01
CA GLU A 48 4.86 44.67 -1.89
C GLU A 48 3.98 44.55 -3.15
N TYR A 49 4.00 43.39 -3.80
CA TYR A 49 3.15 43.10 -4.97
C TYR A 49 1.65 43.18 -4.64
N LEU A 50 1.25 42.71 -3.45
CA LEU A 50 -0.15 42.71 -3.04
C LEU A 50 -0.62 44.09 -2.55
N GLU A 51 0.26 44.96 -2.07
CA GLU A 51 -0.05 46.32 -1.64
C GLU A 51 -0.21 47.27 -2.84
N ASN A 52 0.61 47.10 -3.88
CA ASN A 52 0.61 47.97 -5.05
C ASN A 52 -0.15 47.35 -6.24
N PRO A 53 -1.31 47.89 -6.65
CA PRO A 53 -2.03 47.37 -7.80
C PRO A 53 -1.19 47.55 -9.09
N PRO A 54 -1.14 46.54 -9.98
CA PRO A 54 -0.45 46.64 -11.26
C PRO A 54 -0.96 47.81 -12.11
N LYS A 55 -0.08 48.40 -12.93
CA LYS A 55 -0.42 49.54 -13.79
C LYS A 55 -1.62 49.21 -14.68
N GLY A 56 -2.67 50.03 -14.64
CA GLY A 56 -3.88 49.87 -15.45
C GLY A 56 -4.99 49.04 -14.78
N VAL A 57 -4.79 48.52 -13.56
CA VAL A 57 -5.82 47.82 -12.79
C VAL A 57 -6.44 48.75 -11.75
N ASP A 58 -7.77 48.77 -11.65
CA ASP A 58 -8.48 49.55 -10.63
C ASP A 58 -8.11 49.04 -9.21
N PRO A 59 -7.64 49.91 -8.29
CA PRO A 59 -7.35 49.55 -6.90
C PRO A 59 -8.54 48.92 -6.14
N ARG A 60 -9.78 49.18 -6.53
CA ARG A 60 -10.96 48.51 -5.95
C ARG A 60 -11.06 47.06 -6.42
N MET A 61 -10.92 46.83 -7.72
CA MET A 61 -10.93 45.50 -8.33
C MET A 61 -9.78 44.64 -7.82
N TRP A 62 -8.59 45.21 -7.64
CA TRP A 62 -7.43 44.52 -7.08
C TRP A 62 -7.66 44.03 -5.65
N ARG A 63 -8.23 44.89 -4.80
CA ARG A 63 -8.59 44.50 -3.42
C ARG A 63 -9.63 43.39 -3.40
N GLN A 64 -10.63 43.46 -4.28
CA GLN A 64 -11.63 42.41 -4.40
C GLN A 64 -11.02 41.08 -4.83
N ALA A 65 -10.13 41.07 -5.84
CA ALA A 65 -9.44 39.86 -6.29
C ALA A 65 -8.56 39.21 -5.20
N LYS A 66 -8.02 40.01 -4.27
CA LYS A 66 -7.31 39.49 -3.09
C LYS A 66 -8.26 38.79 -2.10
N LEU A 67 -9.45 39.36 -1.88
CA LEU A 67 -10.47 38.78 -0.99
C LEU A 67 -11.08 37.51 -1.57
N ASP A 68 -11.29 37.49 -2.89
CA ASP A 68 -11.88 36.36 -3.61
C ASP A 68 -10.88 35.25 -3.93
N ASN A 69 -9.65 35.36 -3.42
CA ASN A 69 -8.63 34.33 -3.59
C ASN A 69 -9.01 33.07 -2.79
N PRO A 70 -9.18 31.90 -3.44
CA PRO A 70 -9.59 30.68 -2.75
C PRO A 70 -8.55 30.11 -1.78
N ASP A 71 -7.26 30.38 -2.00
CA ASP A 71 -6.18 29.94 -1.09
C ASP A 71 -5.02 30.94 -1.14
N THR A 72 -4.94 31.80 -0.12
CA THR A 72 -3.92 32.85 0.00
C THR A 72 -2.51 32.33 0.25
N THR A 73 -2.37 31.04 0.62
CA THR A 73 -1.05 30.42 0.83
C THR A 73 -0.44 29.89 -0.46
N LYS A 74 -1.26 29.62 -1.48
CA LYS A 74 -0.83 28.99 -2.75
C LYS A 74 -1.02 29.88 -3.96
N PHE A 75 -2.00 30.77 -3.94
CA PHE A 75 -2.36 31.58 -5.09
C PHE A 75 -2.19 33.05 -4.81
N ILE A 76 -1.89 33.78 -5.89
CA ILE A 76 -1.79 35.23 -5.91
C ILE A 76 -2.64 35.76 -7.06
N PRO A 77 -3.31 36.90 -6.92
CA PRO A 77 -4.01 37.51 -8.03
C PRO A 77 -3.01 37.95 -9.09
N VAL A 78 -3.26 37.59 -10.34
CA VAL A 78 -2.48 38.02 -11.51
C VAL A 78 -3.46 38.62 -12.52
N PRO A 79 -3.28 39.88 -12.92
CA PRO A 79 -4.18 40.50 -13.88
C PRO A 79 -4.02 39.85 -15.26
N MET A 80 -5.14 39.65 -15.96
CA MET A 80 -5.15 39.22 -17.36
C MET A 80 -5.90 40.26 -18.18
N ILE A 81 -5.23 40.83 -19.19
CA ILE A 81 -5.75 41.97 -19.95
C ILE A 81 -5.97 41.55 -21.40
N GLY A 82 -7.24 41.43 -21.79
CA GLY A 82 -7.64 41.13 -23.16
C GLY A 82 -7.48 39.67 -23.58
N PHE A 83 -7.73 39.40 -24.86
CA PHE A 83 -7.80 38.04 -25.40
C PHE A 83 -6.44 37.36 -25.56
N ASN A 84 -5.35 38.12 -25.68
CA ASN A 84 -4.00 37.56 -25.82
C ASN A 84 -3.56 36.84 -24.54
N ASP A 85 -3.78 37.46 -23.37
CA ASP A 85 -3.47 36.87 -22.07
C ASP A 85 -4.34 35.66 -21.78
N LEU A 86 -5.62 35.72 -22.16
CA LEU A 86 -6.52 34.57 -22.02
C LEU A 86 -6.05 33.40 -22.88
N LYS A 87 -5.68 33.65 -24.14
CA LYS A 87 -5.11 32.63 -25.05
C LYS A 87 -3.81 32.05 -24.50
N TRP A 88 -2.95 32.89 -23.93
CA TRP A 88 -1.70 32.44 -23.29
C TRP A 88 -2.00 31.51 -22.10
N ARG A 89 -2.95 31.89 -21.23
CA ARG A 89 -3.37 31.04 -20.12
C ARG A 89 -3.96 29.71 -20.57
N THR A 90 -4.75 29.69 -21.64
CA THR A 90 -5.27 28.44 -22.22
C THR A 90 -4.13 27.52 -22.66
N LYS A 91 -3.11 28.06 -23.34
CA LYS A 91 -1.92 27.27 -23.72
C LYS A 91 -1.15 26.72 -22.52
N CYS A 92 -0.99 27.51 -21.46
CA CYS A 92 -0.38 27.02 -20.22
C CYS A 92 -1.20 25.87 -19.62
N GLN A 93 -2.53 25.99 -19.59
CA GLN A 93 -3.41 24.93 -19.09
C GLN A 93 -3.31 23.65 -19.93
N GLU A 94 -3.22 23.77 -21.25
CA GLU A 94 -3.02 22.62 -22.15
C GLU A 94 -1.70 21.91 -21.83
N SER A 95 -0.60 22.66 -21.68
CA SER A 95 0.72 22.10 -21.36
C SER A 95 0.78 21.44 -19.97
N GLU A 96 0.17 22.05 -18.96
CA GLU A 96 0.07 21.46 -17.62
C GLU A 96 -0.81 20.19 -17.64
N THR A 97 -1.91 20.21 -18.40
CA THR A 97 -2.79 19.03 -18.56
C THR A 97 -2.06 17.88 -19.22
N GLU A 98 -1.25 18.15 -20.25
CA GLU A 98 -0.41 17.14 -20.90
C GLU A 98 0.62 16.57 -19.91
N THR A 99 1.27 17.42 -19.12
CA THR A 99 2.22 17.00 -18.07
C THR A 99 1.55 16.11 -17.03
N HIS A 100 0.37 16.49 -16.54
CA HIS A 100 -0.43 15.67 -15.63
C HIS A 100 -0.82 14.33 -16.26
N ALA A 101 -1.23 14.31 -17.52
CA ALA A 101 -1.58 13.08 -18.23
C ALA A 101 -0.38 12.12 -18.36
N LEU A 102 0.82 12.65 -18.66
CA LEU A 102 2.06 11.88 -18.70
C LEU A 102 2.41 11.31 -17.32
N TYR A 103 2.24 12.10 -16.26
CA TYR A 103 2.46 11.64 -14.89
C TYR A 103 1.49 10.52 -14.49
N LEU A 104 0.20 10.65 -14.81
CA LEU A 104 -0.79 9.60 -14.57
C LEU A 104 -0.44 8.29 -15.31
N LYS A 105 -0.02 8.37 -16.57
CA LYS A 105 0.47 7.21 -17.33
C LYS A 105 1.67 6.53 -16.67
N LYS A 106 2.60 7.32 -16.11
CA LYS A 106 3.74 6.78 -15.35
C LYS A 106 3.26 6.05 -14.10
N VAL A 107 2.38 6.65 -13.31
CA VAL A 107 1.83 6.04 -12.09
C VAL A 107 1.08 4.75 -12.41
N GLU A 108 0.29 4.73 -13.49
CA GLU A 108 -0.40 3.54 -13.95
C GLU A 108 0.56 2.40 -14.31
N LYS A 109 1.64 2.72 -15.04
CA LYS A 109 2.70 1.75 -15.36
C LYS A 109 3.37 1.21 -14.09
N ASP A 110 3.73 2.08 -13.15
CA ASP A 110 4.36 1.68 -11.90
C ASP A 110 3.42 0.78 -11.06
N LEU A 111 2.11 1.09 -11.06
CA LEU A 111 1.09 0.26 -10.40
C LEU A 111 0.93 -1.12 -11.06
N ALA A 112 0.94 -1.18 -12.39
CA ALA A 112 0.87 -2.43 -13.14
C ALA A 112 2.09 -3.32 -12.83
N GLU A 113 3.29 -2.74 -12.80
CA GLU A 113 4.51 -3.44 -12.43
C GLU A 113 4.46 -3.94 -10.97
N LEU A 114 3.98 -3.11 -10.04
CA LEU A 114 3.83 -3.49 -8.65
C LEU A 114 2.86 -4.67 -8.48
N ARG A 115 1.73 -4.66 -9.21
CA ARG A 115 0.77 -5.78 -9.23
C ARG A 115 1.41 -7.06 -9.74
N GLN A 116 2.19 -6.99 -10.83
CA GLN A 116 2.90 -8.16 -11.35
C GLN A 116 3.90 -8.71 -10.34
N ARG A 117 4.69 -7.85 -9.69
CA ARG A 117 5.63 -8.24 -8.64
C ARG A 117 4.91 -8.88 -7.45
N HIS A 118 3.76 -8.34 -7.04
CA HIS A 118 2.96 -8.90 -5.95
C HIS A 118 2.48 -10.32 -6.27
N VAL A 119 1.96 -10.57 -7.47
CA VAL A 119 1.53 -11.92 -7.90
C VAL A 119 2.72 -12.88 -7.90
N ALA A 120 3.86 -12.47 -8.46
CA ALA A 120 5.07 -13.30 -8.48
C ALA A 120 5.61 -13.60 -7.06
N ALA A 121 5.61 -12.61 -6.17
CA ALA A 121 6.00 -12.79 -4.77
C ALA A 121 5.04 -13.75 -4.04
N THR A 122 3.74 -13.62 -4.27
CA THR A 122 2.72 -14.51 -3.69
C THR A 122 2.93 -15.96 -4.11
N ALA A 123 3.24 -16.20 -5.39
CA ALA A 123 3.55 -17.54 -5.90
C ALA A 123 4.82 -18.11 -5.23
N LYS A 124 5.88 -17.31 -5.10
CA LYS A 124 7.11 -17.72 -4.38
C LYS A 124 6.86 -18.04 -2.91
N ILE A 125 6.03 -17.24 -2.23
CA ILE A 125 5.64 -17.53 -0.83
C ILE A 125 4.92 -18.87 -0.75
N MET A 126 4.02 -19.18 -1.68
CA MET A 126 3.32 -20.47 -1.71
C MET A 126 4.28 -21.64 -1.96
N GLU A 127 5.24 -21.47 -2.87
CA GLU A 127 6.30 -22.45 -3.12
C GLU A 127 7.16 -22.70 -1.88
N HIS A 128 7.62 -21.64 -1.22
CA HIS A 128 8.40 -21.76 0.02
C HIS A 128 7.61 -22.40 1.15
N LYS A 129 6.30 -22.11 1.29
CA LYS A 129 5.43 -22.80 2.25
C LYS A 129 5.36 -24.30 1.97
N ARG A 130 5.23 -24.71 0.70
CA ARG A 130 5.25 -26.12 0.31
C ARG A 130 6.61 -26.77 0.62
N LYS A 131 7.71 -26.09 0.30
CA LYS A 131 9.07 -26.58 0.57
C LYS A 131 9.33 -26.73 2.07
N LEU A 132 8.86 -25.79 2.89
CA LEU A 132 8.95 -25.85 4.34
C LEU A 132 8.18 -27.07 4.89
N ALA A 133 6.97 -27.33 4.39
CA ALA A 133 6.20 -28.51 4.79
C ALA A 133 6.92 -29.83 4.41
N GLU A 134 7.49 -29.90 3.21
CA GLU A 134 8.29 -31.03 2.75
C GLU A 134 9.53 -31.26 3.63
N LEU A 135 10.31 -30.20 3.89
CA LEU A 135 11.51 -30.26 4.72
C LEU A 135 11.17 -30.63 6.17
N SER A 136 10.11 -30.05 6.75
CA SER A 136 9.63 -30.38 8.09
C SER A 136 9.30 -31.88 8.19
N HIS A 137 8.62 -32.44 7.19
CA HIS A 137 8.34 -33.87 7.14
C HIS A 137 9.61 -34.73 6.99
N ASN A 138 10.57 -34.30 6.18
CA ASN A 138 11.85 -35.00 6.02
C ASN A 138 12.68 -34.97 7.31
N ILE A 139 12.72 -33.84 8.02
CA ILE A 139 13.36 -33.71 9.32
C ILE A 139 12.71 -34.67 10.32
N LEU A 140 11.38 -34.69 10.38
CA LEU A 140 10.66 -35.63 11.25
C LEU A 140 11.02 -37.09 10.94
N LYS A 141 11.10 -37.48 9.66
CA LYS A 141 11.52 -38.83 9.24
C LYS A 141 12.94 -39.17 9.71
N ILE A 142 13.88 -38.23 9.59
CA ILE A 142 15.26 -38.41 10.02
C ILE A 142 15.32 -38.58 11.54
N ILE A 143 14.63 -37.71 12.29
CA ILE A 143 14.55 -37.78 13.76
C ILE A 143 13.99 -39.14 14.19
N VAL A 144 12.89 -39.59 13.59
CA VAL A 144 12.30 -40.91 13.89
C VAL A 144 13.31 -42.03 13.65
N LYS A 145 14.00 -42.04 12.50
CA LYS A 145 15.02 -43.06 12.21
C LYS A 145 16.17 -43.01 13.21
N GLN A 146 16.66 -41.82 13.55
CA GLN A 146 17.75 -41.64 14.49
C GLN A 146 17.38 -42.13 15.90
N GLU A 147 16.19 -41.77 16.39
CA GLU A 147 15.69 -42.22 17.69
C GLU A 147 15.49 -43.74 17.72
N CYS A 148 14.90 -44.31 16.67
CA CYS A 148 14.74 -45.76 16.55
C CYS A 148 16.10 -46.46 16.57
N THR A 149 17.10 -45.99 15.81
CA THR A 149 18.45 -46.60 15.77
C THR A 149 19.20 -46.45 17.08
N ARG A 150 19.08 -45.30 17.76
CA ARG A 150 19.76 -45.06 19.04
C ARG A 150 19.22 -45.92 20.18
N LYS A 151 17.91 -46.20 20.18
CA LYS A 151 17.22 -46.88 21.28
C LYS A 151 16.91 -48.35 21.02
N ILE A 152 17.52 -48.97 20.01
CA ILE A 152 17.37 -50.40 19.76
C ILE A 152 17.79 -51.20 21.00
N GLY A 153 16.91 -52.08 21.47
CA GLY A 153 17.19 -52.97 22.61
C GLY A 153 17.00 -52.36 23.99
N LEU A 154 16.60 -51.08 24.08
CA LEU A 154 16.18 -50.46 25.33
C LEU A 154 14.67 -50.66 25.55
N ALA A 155 14.27 -50.76 26.81
CA ALA A 155 12.85 -50.74 27.17
C ALA A 155 12.26 -49.35 26.88
N LEU A 156 10.97 -49.32 26.53
CA LEU A 156 10.22 -48.09 26.31
C LEU A 156 10.20 -47.25 27.60
N THR A 157 10.50 -45.96 27.44
CA THR A 157 10.37 -44.99 28.53
C THR A 157 8.90 -44.62 28.76
N PRO A 158 8.51 -44.20 29.98
CA PRO A 158 7.12 -43.81 30.27
C PRO A 158 6.64 -42.65 29.37
N GLU A 159 7.52 -41.75 28.96
CA GLU A 159 7.20 -40.67 28.02
C GLU A 159 6.87 -41.18 26.61
N GLU A 160 7.59 -42.22 26.15
CA GLU A 160 7.33 -42.87 24.85
C GLU A 160 6.02 -43.64 24.86
N GLU A 161 5.71 -44.32 25.97
CA GLU A 161 4.44 -45.01 26.13
C GLU A 161 3.27 -44.01 26.10
N ALA A 162 3.40 -42.86 26.78
CA ALA A 162 2.41 -41.79 26.72
C ALA A 162 2.24 -41.22 25.29
N LEU A 163 3.32 -41.08 24.52
CA LEU A 163 3.26 -40.66 23.13
C LEU A 163 2.58 -41.72 22.25
N ARG A 164 2.90 -43.00 22.46
CA ARG A 164 2.29 -44.13 21.76
C ARG A 164 0.78 -44.14 21.97
N THR A 165 0.31 -44.05 23.21
CA THR A 165 -1.14 -44.02 23.50
C THR A 165 -1.83 -42.85 22.79
N LYS A 166 -1.21 -41.66 22.76
CA LYS A 166 -1.75 -40.51 22.03
C LYS A 166 -1.87 -40.77 20.52
N LEU A 167 -0.84 -41.38 19.92
CA LEU A 167 -0.84 -41.71 18.49
C LEU A 167 -1.87 -42.80 18.15
N GLU A 168 -2.00 -43.83 18.99
CA GLU A 168 -3.01 -44.88 18.82
C GLU A 168 -4.44 -44.31 18.90
N ASN A 169 -4.70 -43.41 19.85
CA ASN A 169 -5.98 -42.71 19.96
C ASN A 169 -6.28 -41.86 18.71
N MET A 170 -5.30 -41.10 18.21
CA MET A 170 -5.45 -40.33 16.98
C MET A 170 -5.71 -41.23 15.76
N GLN A 171 -4.98 -42.35 15.65
CA GLN A 171 -5.17 -43.31 14.56
C GLN A 171 -6.55 -43.95 14.61
N ALA A 172 -7.04 -44.32 15.80
CA ALA A 172 -8.37 -44.89 15.99
C ALA A 172 -9.47 -43.91 15.55
N LEU A 173 -9.34 -42.63 15.92
CA LEU A 173 -10.27 -41.58 15.49
C LEU A 173 -10.30 -41.39 13.98
N VAL A 174 -9.13 -41.35 13.33
CA VAL A 174 -9.02 -41.18 11.86
C VAL A 174 -9.50 -42.43 11.11
N SER A 175 -9.24 -43.62 11.65
CA SER A 175 -9.59 -44.89 11.01
C SER A 175 -11.06 -45.29 11.21
N ALA A 176 -11.77 -44.64 12.14
CA ALA A 176 -13.17 -44.90 12.41
C ALA A 176 -14.02 -44.69 11.13
N PRO A 177 -14.65 -45.76 10.58
CA PRO A 177 -15.30 -45.70 9.26
C PRO A 177 -16.40 -44.64 9.15
N THR A 178 -17.11 -44.38 10.24
CA THR A 178 -18.31 -43.52 10.28
C THR A 178 -18.02 -42.05 10.63
N GLN A 179 -16.81 -41.71 11.08
CA GLN A 179 -16.52 -40.34 11.51
C GLN A 179 -16.03 -39.47 10.35
N PHE A 180 -14.77 -39.62 9.94
CA PHE A 180 -14.19 -38.72 8.93
C PHE A 180 -14.48 -39.19 7.50
N LYS A 181 -14.17 -40.45 7.18
CA LYS A 181 -14.30 -40.98 5.82
C LYS A 181 -15.76 -41.08 5.36
N GLY A 182 -16.66 -41.54 6.24
CA GLY A 182 -18.10 -41.58 6.00
C GLY A 182 -18.68 -40.20 5.71
N ARG A 183 -18.48 -39.22 6.62
CA ARG A 183 -18.97 -37.85 6.45
C ARG A 183 -18.40 -37.14 5.22
N LEU A 184 -17.11 -37.33 4.92
CA LEU A 184 -16.51 -36.78 3.68
C LEU A 184 -17.17 -37.37 2.44
N SER A 185 -17.43 -38.67 2.43
CA SER A 185 -18.07 -39.34 1.29
C SER A 185 -19.52 -38.89 1.11
N GLU A 186 -20.23 -38.69 2.22
CA GLU A 186 -21.58 -38.12 2.24
C GLU A 186 -21.60 -36.69 1.69
N LEU A 187 -20.72 -35.80 2.20
CA LEU A 187 -20.57 -34.42 1.71
C LEU A 187 -20.24 -34.36 0.22
N LEU A 188 -19.32 -35.23 -0.24
CA LEU A 188 -18.98 -35.32 -1.66
C LEU A 188 -20.18 -35.80 -2.50
N SER A 189 -20.97 -36.74 -1.99
CA SER A 189 -22.19 -37.19 -2.64
C SER A 189 -23.22 -36.07 -2.71
N GLN A 190 -23.48 -35.37 -1.61
CA GLN A 190 -24.40 -34.23 -1.53
C GLN A 190 -23.97 -33.12 -2.50
N MET A 191 -22.69 -32.74 -2.54
CA MET A 191 -22.21 -31.73 -3.50
C MET A 191 -22.40 -32.16 -4.96
N ARG A 192 -22.18 -33.44 -5.29
CA ARG A 192 -22.43 -33.96 -6.64
C ARG A 192 -23.91 -33.93 -7.00
N MET A 193 -24.78 -34.35 -6.08
CA MET A 193 -26.23 -34.29 -6.26
C MET A 193 -26.72 -32.86 -6.41
N GLN A 194 -26.22 -31.94 -5.58
CA GLN A 194 -26.54 -30.52 -5.64
C GLN A 194 -26.11 -29.93 -6.99
N ARG A 195 -24.88 -30.17 -7.44
CA ARG A 195 -24.39 -29.72 -8.76
C ARG A 195 -25.28 -30.20 -9.91
N ASN A 196 -25.71 -31.46 -9.89
CA ASN A 196 -26.63 -32.00 -10.89
C ASN A 196 -28.02 -31.35 -10.81
N GLN A 197 -28.53 -31.08 -9.62
CA GLN A 197 -29.79 -30.36 -9.44
C GLN A 197 -29.70 -28.93 -10.00
N TYR A 198 -28.65 -28.16 -9.68
CA TYR A 198 -28.43 -26.82 -10.22
C TYR A 198 -28.30 -26.79 -11.75
N ALA A 199 -27.68 -27.83 -12.34
CA ALA A 199 -27.57 -27.96 -13.80
C ALA A 199 -28.93 -28.22 -14.46
N PHE A 200 -29.84 -28.93 -13.79
CA PHE A 200 -31.18 -29.25 -14.29
C PHE A 200 -32.21 -28.14 -14.05
N THR A 201 -32.09 -27.41 -12.95
CA THR A 201 -33.02 -26.33 -12.58
C THR A 201 -32.77 -25.02 -13.30
N GLY A 202 -31.75 -24.93 -14.17
CA GLY A 202 -31.47 -23.77 -15.02
C GLY A 202 -31.52 -22.47 -14.23
N GLY A 203 -30.42 -22.12 -13.55
CA GLY A 203 -30.34 -21.00 -12.61
C GLY A 203 -31.26 -19.85 -13.00
N SER A 204 -32.27 -19.59 -12.17
CA SER A 204 -33.22 -18.51 -12.39
C SER A 204 -32.41 -17.23 -12.58
N GLU A 205 -32.41 -16.72 -13.81
CA GLU A 205 -31.56 -15.63 -14.26
C GLU A 205 -32.11 -14.31 -13.70
N TYR A 206 -32.07 -14.18 -12.38
CA TYR A 206 -32.28 -12.91 -11.71
C TYR A 206 -31.03 -12.08 -11.95
N ALA A 207 -31.08 -11.24 -12.98
CA ALA A 207 -30.08 -10.20 -13.18
C ALA A 207 -30.24 -9.17 -12.05
N ILE A 208 -29.20 -9.02 -11.23
CA ILE A 208 -29.11 -7.93 -10.26
C ILE A 208 -29.02 -6.62 -11.06
N ASP A 209 -29.82 -5.63 -10.67
CA ASP A 209 -29.75 -4.30 -11.25
C ASP A 209 -28.37 -3.65 -11.00
N LYS A 210 -27.84 -2.97 -12.01
CA LYS A 210 -26.45 -2.49 -12.01
C LYS A 210 -26.22 -1.40 -10.95
N ASP A 211 -27.21 -0.55 -10.72
CA ASP A 211 -27.11 0.52 -9.71
C ASP A 211 -27.09 -0.09 -8.31
N SER A 212 -27.95 -1.09 -8.08
CA SER A 212 -27.95 -1.89 -6.83
C SER A 212 -26.61 -2.64 -6.62
N GLU A 213 -25.96 -3.09 -7.70
CA GLU A 213 -24.64 -3.73 -7.64
C GLU A 213 -23.53 -2.75 -7.21
N GLU A 214 -23.55 -1.52 -7.74
CA GLU A 214 -22.58 -0.48 -7.36
C GLU A 214 -22.77 -0.02 -5.90
N GLU A 215 -24.02 0.14 -5.46
CA GLU A 215 -24.34 0.42 -4.06
C GLU A 215 -23.83 -0.70 -3.14
N MET A 216 -24.11 -1.96 -3.48
CA MET A 216 -23.60 -3.11 -2.72
C MET A 216 -22.08 -3.14 -2.66
N LYS A 217 -21.38 -2.87 -3.77
CA LYS A 217 -19.90 -2.79 -3.78
C LYS A 217 -19.41 -1.69 -2.85
N SER A 218 -20.01 -0.51 -2.91
CA SER A 218 -19.61 0.62 -2.06
C SER A 218 -19.81 0.32 -0.57
N PHE A 219 -20.95 -0.27 -0.22
CA PHE A 219 -21.27 -0.65 1.16
C PHE A 219 -20.33 -1.73 1.67
N LEU A 220 -20.08 -2.78 0.87
CA LEU A 220 -19.15 -3.85 1.23
C LEU A 220 -17.71 -3.34 1.38
N ALA A 221 -17.27 -2.41 0.54
CA ALA A 221 -15.95 -1.78 0.68
C ALA A 221 -15.85 -0.97 1.98
N MET A 222 -16.89 -0.23 2.34
CA MET A 222 -16.97 0.49 3.61
C MET A 222 -16.91 -0.49 4.81
N GLN A 223 -17.69 -1.56 4.78
CA GLN A 223 -17.70 -2.58 5.84
C GLN A 223 -16.34 -3.28 5.96
N GLN A 224 -15.70 -3.62 4.84
CA GLN A 224 -14.35 -4.21 4.85
C GLN A 224 -13.35 -3.29 5.54
N LYS A 225 -13.38 -1.99 5.23
CA LYS A 225 -12.49 -1.00 5.87
C LYS A 225 -12.79 -0.85 7.37
N ALA A 226 -14.05 -0.85 7.76
CA ALA A 226 -14.44 -0.82 9.17
C ALA A 226 -13.94 -2.06 9.93
N MET A 227 -14.07 -3.25 9.33
CA MET A 227 -13.55 -4.49 9.89
C MET A 227 -12.02 -4.49 10.01
N GLU A 228 -11.31 -3.92 9.04
CA GLU A 228 -9.85 -3.77 9.10
C GLU A 228 -9.42 -2.92 10.30
N VAL A 229 -10.08 -1.77 10.52
CA VAL A 229 -9.82 -0.90 11.67
C VAL A 229 -10.13 -1.60 13.00
N LEU A 230 -11.25 -2.34 13.07
CA LEU A 230 -11.59 -3.12 14.26
C LEU A 230 -10.54 -4.20 14.54
N THR A 231 -10.08 -4.89 13.50
CA THR A 231 -9.05 -5.93 13.64
C THR A 231 -7.72 -5.33 14.10
N ASP A 232 -7.32 -4.18 13.56
CA ASP A 232 -6.10 -3.49 14.00
C ASP A 232 -6.22 -3.02 15.46
N THR A 233 -7.36 -2.48 15.85
CA THR A 233 -7.62 -2.08 17.25
C THR A 233 -7.55 -3.27 18.19
N VAL A 234 -8.27 -4.35 17.90
CA VAL A 234 -8.28 -5.57 18.73
C VAL A 234 -6.88 -6.18 18.82
N THR A 235 -6.13 -6.22 17.72
CA THR A 235 -4.75 -6.77 17.76
C THR A 235 -3.79 -5.89 18.53
N LYS A 236 -3.95 -4.56 18.50
CA LYS A 236 -3.20 -3.63 19.37
C LYS A 236 -3.58 -3.83 20.83
N ASP A 237 -4.87 -3.94 21.14
CA ASP A 237 -5.35 -4.13 22.51
C ASP A 237 -4.86 -5.47 23.09
N LEU A 238 -4.91 -6.55 22.30
CA LEU A 238 -4.36 -7.85 22.70
C LEU A 238 -2.85 -7.79 22.97
N LYS A 239 -2.09 -7.02 22.17
CA LYS A 239 -0.66 -6.80 22.43
C LYS A 239 -0.44 -6.00 23.72
N SER A 240 -1.22 -4.94 23.94
CA SER A 240 -1.17 -4.14 25.17
C SER A 240 -1.51 -4.98 26.41
N LEU A 241 -2.56 -5.79 26.34
CA LEU A 241 -2.93 -6.73 27.40
C LEU A 241 -1.82 -7.74 27.67
N LYS A 242 -1.18 -8.26 26.63
CA LYS A 242 -0.04 -9.17 26.78
C LYS A 242 1.12 -8.50 27.53
N ILE A 243 1.46 -7.26 27.19
CA ILE A 243 2.49 -6.48 27.90
C ILE A 243 2.09 -6.28 29.37
N ILE A 244 0.83 -5.97 29.66
CA ILE A 244 0.34 -5.79 31.03
C ILE A 244 0.42 -7.10 31.82
N ILE A 245 0.01 -8.22 31.23
CA ILE A 245 0.05 -9.55 31.86
C ILE A 245 1.50 -9.97 32.13
N GLU A 246 2.43 -9.72 31.20
CA GLU A 246 3.85 -10.06 31.35
C GLU A 246 4.59 -9.12 32.31
N GLY A 247 4.22 -7.84 32.39
CA GLY A 247 4.83 -6.84 33.27
C GLY A 247 4.27 -6.78 34.70
N MET A 248 3.03 -7.21 34.93
CA MET A 248 2.43 -7.29 36.28
C MET A 248 3.26 -8.12 37.28
N PRO A 249 3.77 -9.31 36.91
CA PRO A 249 4.63 -10.11 37.79
C PRO A 249 5.95 -9.43 38.18
N GLU A 250 6.49 -8.55 37.35
CA GLU A 250 7.73 -7.81 37.64
C GLU A 250 7.49 -6.66 38.62
N LEU A 251 6.33 -6.00 38.54
CA LEU A 251 5.93 -4.94 39.48
C LEU A 251 5.57 -5.45 40.87
N VAL A 252 5.11 -6.70 41.00
CA VAL A 252 4.73 -7.33 42.28
C VAL A 252 5.95 -7.92 43.02
N ARG A 253 7.12 -7.99 42.38
CA ARG A 253 8.38 -8.50 42.97
C ARG A 253 9.29 -7.40 43.55
N VAL A 254 8.87 -6.14 43.51
CA VAL A 254 9.50 -4.99 44.18
C VAL A 254 8.72 -4.65 45.44
#